data_AF-A0A5K7YWN3-F1
#
_entry.id   AF-A0A5K7YWN3-F1
#
_cell.length_a   1.000
_cell.length_b   1.000
_cell.length_c   1.000
_cell.angle_alpha   90.00
_cell.angle_beta   90.00
_cell.angle_gamma   90.00
#
_symmetry.space_group_name_H-M   'P 1'
#
loop_
_entity.id
_entity.type
_entity.pdbx_description
1 polymer ?
#
loop_
_entity_poly.entity_id
_entity_poly.type
_entity_poly.pdbx_seq_one_letter_code
_entity_poly.pdbx_strand_id
1 'polypeptide(L)'
;MKKVLLVFSLILLSSSIAFATPITYEIGDGSSVTLGGNTATTTVWGVTIGGASISGSLLPNLGTGSGTIADNDFATIDFFTLTVNSWGLVAGGDYTISATLDLDLPDVEGQGSGDGYFGTIAGVINGGTLTWNESTLPDYFTLADGTLFSIDFESGIALGLGETATVHAYLENHGVAPVPEPATMLLLGTGLVGLAIGSRKKFFKK
;
A
#
# COMPACT_ATOMS: atom_id res chain seq x y z
N MET A 1 1.68 30.40 -47.54
CA MET A 1 1.27 30.63 -46.13
C MET A 1 0.53 29.45 -45.49
N LYS A 2 -0.43 28.78 -46.16
CA LYS A 2 -1.14 27.61 -45.60
C LYS A 2 -0.27 26.39 -45.23
N LYS A 3 0.85 26.16 -45.95
CA LYS A 3 1.75 25.01 -45.69
C LYS A 3 2.60 25.15 -44.41
N VAL A 4 2.84 26.37 -43.92
CA VAL A 4 3.67 26.62 -42.73
C VAL A 4 2.85 26.46 -41.43
N LEU A 5 1.55 26.76 -41.48
CA LEU A 5 0.65 26.58 -40.33
C LEU A 5 0.44 25.09 -39.99
N LEU A 6 0.45 24.23 -41.01
CA LEU A 6 0.19 22.78 -40.87
C LEU A 6 1.38 22.04 -40.21
N VAL A 7 2.61 22.52 -40.42
CA VAL A 7 3.82 21.96 -39.78
C VAL A 7 3.89 22.33 -38.29
N PHE A 8 3.42 23.52 -37.91
CA PHE A 8 3.38 23.93 -36.50
C PHE A 8 2.30 23.19 -35.69
N SER A 9 1.16 22.86 -36.30
CA SER A 9 0.14 22.00 -35.67
C SER A 9 0.60 20.55 -35.49
N LEU A 10 1.48 20.04 -36.35
CA LEU A 10 1.97 18.66 -36.26
C LEU A 10 3.00 18.46 -35.12
N ILE A 11 3.73 19.52 -34.75
CA ILE A 11 4.71 19.50 -33.64
C ILE A 11 4.03 19.62 -32.27
N LEU A 12 2.82 20.20 -32.20
CA LEU A 12 2.02 20.27 -30.96
C LEU A 12 1.26 18.96 -30.64
N LEU A 13 1.36 17.95 -31.51
CA LEU A 13 0.71 16.63 -31.35
C LEU A 13 1.68 15.55 -30.86
N SER A 14 2.97 15.86 -30.63
CA SER A 14 3.86 14.96 -29.89
C SER A 14 3.61 15.09 -28.39
N SER A 15 2.41 14.71 -27.95
CA SER A 15 2.17 14.38 -26.55
C SER A 15 3.13 13.26 -26.17
N SER A 16 4.01 13.52 -25.20
CA SER A 16 4.91 12.54 -24.61
C SER A 16 4.09 11.31 -24.21
N ILE A 17 4.42 10.17 -24.80
CA ILE A 17 3.86 8.89 -24.37
C ILE A 17 4.64 8.56 -23.09
N ALA A 18 4.05 8.80 -21.92
CA ALA A 18 4.60 8.31 -20.67
C ALA A 18 4.49 6.78 -20.72
N PHE A 19 5.63 6.09 -20.76
CA PHE A 19 5.64 4.64 -20.64
C PHE A 19 5.44 4.29 -19.17
N ALA A 20 4.31 3.63 -18.87
CA ALA A 20 4.07 2.98 -17.59
C ALA A 20 5.28 2.13 -17.21
N THR A 21 5.84 2.33 -16.01
CA THR A 21 6.94 1.52 -15.50
C THR A 21 6.34 0.49 -14.54
N PRO A 22 6.15 -0.77 -14.96
CA PRO A 22 5.65 -1.80 -14.07
C PRO A 22 6.68 -2.10 -12.98
N ILE A 23 6.22 -2.40 -11.78
CA ILE A 23 7.05 -2.85 -10.66
C ILE A 23 6.93 -4.36 -10.56
N THR A 24 8.05 -5.08 -10.56
CA THR A 24 8.09 -6.48 -10.13
C THR A 24 8.22 -6.53 -8.62
N TYR A 25 7.44 -7.39 -7.96
CA TYR A 25 7.61 -7.68 -6.55
C TYR A 25 7.96 -9.16 -6.29
N GLU A 26 8.73 -9.39 -5.23
CA GLU A 26 9.08 -10.71 -4.68
C GLU A 26 9.02 -10.61 -3.15
N ILE A 27 8.24 -11.48 -2.52
CA ILE A 27 8.06 -11.47 -1.06
C ILE A 27 9.26 -12.13 -0.39
N GLY A 28 9.89 -11.40 0.53
CA GLY A 28 11.05 -11.85 1.30
C GLY A 28 10.69 -12.70 2.51
N ASP A 29 11.73 -13.27 3.14
CA ASP A 29 11.59 -14.17 4.30
C ASP A 29 11.53 -13.44 5.65
N GLY A 30 11.72 -12.13 5.68
CA GLY A 30 11.66 -11.26 6.86
C GLY A 30 10.23 -10.92 7.32
N SER A 31 9.20 -11.37 6.59
CA SER A 31 7.81 -11.10 6.93
C SER A 31 7.45 -11.66 8.31
N SER A 32 6.65 -10.92 9.09
CA SER A 32 6.29 -11.34 10.45
C SER A 32 4.95 -10.77 10.93
N VAL A 33 4.34 -11.45 11.90
CA VAL A 33 3.16 -10.98 12.64
C VAL A 33 3.32 -11.30 14.11
N THR A 34 3.09 -10.32 14.98
CA THR A 34 3.23 -10.45 16.43
C THR A 34 2.03 -9.83 17.13
N LEU A 35 1.54 -10.49 18.18
CA LEU A 35 0.39 -10.04 18.96
C LEU A 35 0.78 -9.87 20.44
N GLY A 36 0.25 -8.81 21.07
CA GLY A 36 0.31 -8.55 22.51
C GLY A 36 -1.09 -8.62 23.14
N GLY A 37 -1.19 -8.97 24.42
CA GLY A 37 -2.50 -9.04 25.12
C GLY A 37 -3.43 -10.16 24.64
N ASN A 38 -2.87 -11.19 24.00
CA ASN A 38 -3.61 -12.13 23.17
C ASN A 38 -4.38 -13.25 23.91
N THR A 39 -4.60 -13.13 25.22
CA THR A 39 -5.34 -14.11 26.03
C THR A 39 -6.21 -13.39 27.06
N ALA A 40 -7.46 -13.82 27.18
CA ALA A 40 -8.43 -13.30 28.13
C ALA A 40 -9.12 -14.44 28.88
N THR A 41 -9.44 -14.21 30.16
CA THR A 41 -10.22 -15.14 30.98
C THR A 41 -11.31 -14.40 31.73
N THR A 42 -12.49 -15.01 31.86
CA THR A 42 -13.60 -14.47 32.64
C THR A 42 -13.74 -15.26 33.92
N THR A 43 -13.78 -14.55 35.05
CA THR A 43 -13.92 -15.16 36.37
C THR A 43 -15.14 -14.60 37.08
N VAL A 44 -15.98 -15.47 37.65
CA VAL A 44 -17.16 -15.11 38.43
C VAL A 44 -17.07 -15.79 39.78
N TRP A 45 -17.12 -15.02 40.87
CA TRP A 45 -16.94 -15.51 42.24
C TRP A 45 -15.64 -16.32 42.46
N GLY A 46 -14.56 -15.97 41.73
CA GLY A 46 -13.28 -16.68 41.81
C GLY A 46 -13.19 -17.96 40.99
N VAL A 47 -14.23 -18.29 40.19
CA VAL A 47 -14.24 -19.44 39.28
C VAL A 47 -14.12 -18.96 37.83
N THR A 48 -13.14 -19.48 37.09
CA THR A 48 -13.01 -19.20 35.64
C THR A 48 -14.15 -19.88 34.88
N ILE A 49 -14.98 -19.07 34.22
CA ILE A 49 -16.16 -19.53 33.47
C ILE A 49 -15.96 -19.48 31.95
N GLY A 50 -14.81 -18.99 31.49
CA GLY A 50 -14.44 -18.99 30.09
C GLY A 50 -13.05 -18.41 29.84
N GLY A 51 -12.50 -18.75 28.69
CA GLY A 51 -11.24 -18.24 28.19
C GLY A 51 -11.30 -18.06 26.68
N ALA A 52 -10.58 -17.06 26.20
CA ALA A 52 -10.37 -16.84 24.78
C ALA A 52 -8.91 -16.44 24.56
N SER A 53 -8.37 -16.78 23.39
CA SER A 53 -7.07 -16.36 22.93
C SER A 53 -7.10 -16.09 21.44
N ILE A 54 -6.29 -15.15 20.99
CA ILE A 54 -6.10 -14.87 19.57
C ILE A 54 -4.65 -15.18 19.18
N SER A 55 -4.46 -15.71 17.98
CA SER A 55 -3.15 -15.97 17.40
C SER A 55 -3.09 -15.45 15.97
N GLY A 56 -1.95 -14.90 15.58
CA GLY A 56 -1.63 -14.58 14.19
C GLY A 56 -0.63 -15.58 13.62
N SER A 57 -0.81 -16.03 12.40
CA SER A 57 0.16 -16.84 11.67
C SER A 57 0.28 -16.38 10.23
N LEU A 58 1.51 -16.25 9.73
CA LEU A 58 1.74 -16.03 8.31
C LEU A 58 1.14 -17.18 7.50
N LEU A 59 0.73 -16.89 6.27
CA LEU A 59 0.28 -17.92 5.35
C LEU A 59 1.45 -18.75 4.82
N PRO A 60 1.28 -20.07 4.65
CA PRO A 60 2.38 -21.01 4.41
C PRO A 60 3.12 -20.81 3.08
N ASN A 61 2.54 -20.07 2.13
CA ASN A 61 3.14 -19.80 0.81
C ASN A 61 3.54 -18.33 0.62
N LEU A 62 3.52 -17.52 1.68
CA LEU A 62 3.78 -16.09 1.62
C LEU A 62 5.14 -15.78 0.96
N GLY A 63 6.24 -16.36 1.45
CA GLY A 63 7.60 -16.16 0.93
C GLY A 63 7.89 -16.76 -0.45
N THR A 64 6.86 -17.14 -1.22
CA THR A 64 7.00 -17.55 -2.63
C THR A 64 6.19 -16.66 -3.57
N GLY A 65 5.47 -15.68 -3.02
CA GLY A 65 4.67 -14.76 -3.81
C GLY A 65 5.56 -13.81 -4.61
N SER A 66 5.30 -13.73 -5.91
CA SER A 66 5.91 -12.74 -6.80
C SER A 66 4.91 -12.33 -7.87
N GLY A 67 5.12 -11.17 -8.47
CA GLY A 67 4.24 -10.66 -9.51
C GLY A 67 4.72 -9.35 -10.10
N THR A 68 3.89 -8.77 -10.96
CA THR A 68 4.15 -7.47 -11.57
C THR A 68 2.92 -6.58 -11.43
N ILE A 69 3.12 -5.35 -10.99
CA ILE A 69 2.07 -4.35 -10.79
C ILE A 69 2.24 -3.30 -11.87
N ALA A 70 1.20 -3.12 -12.69
CA ALA A 70 1.19 -2.07 -13.70
C ALA A 70 1.20 -0.69 -13.05
N ASP A 71 1.45 0.35 -13.84
CA ASP A 71 1.39 1.73 -13.38
C ASP A 71 -0.05 2.10 -12.95
N ASN A 72 -0.20 2.72 -11.78
CA ASN A 72 -1.47 3.03 -11.13
C ASN A 72 -2.37 1.80 -10.90
N ASP A 73 -1.77 0.66 -10.57
CA ASP A 73 -2.46 -0.60 -10.27
C ASP A 73 -2.01 -1.14 -8.90
N PHE A 74 -2.70 -2.17 -8.42
CA PHE A 74 -2.40 -2.80 -7.14
C PHE A 74 -2.42 -4.34 -7.21
N ALA A 75 -1.63 -4.97 -6.35
CA ALA A 75 -1.69 -6.40 -6.06
C ALA A 75 -2.25 -6.64 -4.66
N THR A 76 -3.01 -7.72 -4.52
CA THR A 76 -3.50 -8.20 -3.22
C THR A 76 -2.75 -9.47 -2.85
N ILE A 77 -2.23 -9.51 -1.62
CA ILE A 77 -1.49 -10.63 -1.06
C ILE A 77 -2.26 -11.14 0.15
N ASP A 78 -2.58 -12.43 0.17
CA ASP A 78 -3.04 -13.08 1.40
C ASP A 78 -1.84 -13.13 2.36
N PHE A 79 -1.86 -12.32 3.42
CA PHE A 79 -0.67 -12.06 4.23
C PHE A 79 -0.58 -12.98 5.46
N PHE A 80 -1.53 -12.86 6.39
CA PHE A 80 -1.59 -13.70 7.59
C PHE A 80 -3.03 -14.02 7.96
N THR A 81 -3.20 -15.03 8.82
CA THR A 81 -4.50 -15.36 9.40
C THR A 81 -4.52 -15.01 10.88
N LEU A 82 -5.65 -14.50 11.34
CA LEU A 82 -5.99 -14.34 12.75
C LEU A 82 -6.94 -15.47 13.14
N THR A 83 -6.62 -16.19 14.20
CA THR A 83 -7.45 -17.27 14.73
C THR A 83 -7.81 -17.01 16.19
N VAL A 84 -9.11 -17.03 16.50
CA VAL A 84 -9.66 -16.96 17.85
C VAL A 84 -9.96 -18.38 18.32
N ASN A 85 -9.28 -18.79 19.39
CA ASN A 85 -9.56 -20.02 20.11
C ASN A 85 -10.28 -19.66 21.41
N SER A 86 -11.34 -20.39 21.77
CA SER A 86 -12.11 -20.05 22.96
C SER A 86 -12.77 -21.26 23.61
N TRP A 87 -13.20 -21.08 24.86
CA TRP A 87 -13.97 -22.04 25.62
C TRP A 87 -14.80 -21.34 26.71
N GLY A 88 -15.85 -22.01 27.17
CA GLY A 88 -16.70 -21.53 28.26
C GLY A 88 -17.80 -20.57 27.81
N LEU A 89 -18.39 -19.85 28.76
CA LEU A 89 -19.64 -19.10 28.54
C LEU A 89 -19.43 -17.74 27.89
N VAL A 90 -18.40 -17.01 28.31
CA VAL A 90 -18.06 -15.69 27.76
C VAL A 90 -16.61 -15.39 28.11
N ALA A 91 -15.86 -14.89 27.15
CA ALA A 91 -14.52 -14.36 27.35
C ALA A 91 -14.19 -13.41 26.19
N GLY A 92 -13.34 -12.42 26.45
CA GLY A 92 -12.89 -11.50 25.43
C GLY A 92 -11.91 -10.50 26.02
N GLY A 93 -11.13 -9.88 25.15
CA GLY A 93 -10.09 -8.95 25.54
C GLY A 93 -9.59 -8.14 24.35
N ASP A 94 -8.84 -7.11 24.69
CA ASP A 94 -8.14 -6.28 23.72
C ASP A 94 -6.78 -6.91 23.40
N TYR A 95 -6.32 -6.74 22.17
CA TYR A 95 -4.98 -7.15 21.75
C TYR A 95 -4.34 -6.05 20.91
N THR A 96 -3.01 -6.00 20.97
CA THR A 96 -2.20 -5.18 20.07
C THR A 96 -1.62 -6.07 18.99
N ILE A 97 -1.38 -5.54 17.80
CA ILE A 97 -0.72 -6.26 16.70
C ILE A 97 0.36 -5.41 16.07
N SER A 98 1.45 -6.07 15.67
CA SER A 98 2.49 -5.50 14.80
C SER A 98 2.77 -6.50 13.69
N ALA A 99 2.74 -6.04 12.45
CA ALA A 99 3.01 -6.86 11.28
C ALA A 99 4.04 -6.16 10.37
N THR A 100 4.89 -6.98 9.76
CA THR A 100 5.91 -6.55 8.80
C THR A 100 5.77 -7.40 7.55
N LEU A 101 5.54 -6.76 6.40
CA LEU A 101 5.65 -7.39 5.10
C LEU A 101 7.00 -7.04 4.50
N ASP A 102 7.82 -8.06 4.30
CA ASP A 102 9.16 -7.94 3.73
C ASP A 102 9.11 -8.28 2.23
N LEU A 103 9.75 -7.46 1.41
CA LEU A 103 9.90 -7.67 -0.02
C LEU A 103 11.39 -7.74 -0.36
N ASP A 104 11.82 -8.83 -1.00
CA ASP A 104 13.17 -8.95 -1.57
C ASP A 104 13.32 -8.06 -2.82
N LEU A 105 12.21 -7.85 -3.54
CA LEU A 105 12.11 -6.95 -4.68
C LEU A 105 10.78 -6.19 -4.62
N PRO A 106 10.80 -4.85 -4.78
CA PRO A 106 11.93 -4.00 -4.39
C PRO A 106 12.34 -4.29 -2.93
N ASP A 107 13.63 -4.15 -2.59
CA ASP A 107 14.17 -4.38 -1.23
C ASP A 107 13.64 -3.32 -0.25
N VAL A 108 12.45 -3.57 0.31
CA VAL A 108 11.70 -2.68 1.21
C VAL A 108 10.86 -3.49 2.20
N GLU A 109 10.63 -2.92 3.38
CA GLU A 109 9.79 -3.51 4.42
C GLU A 109 8.64 -2.57 4.77
N GLY A 110 7.39 -3.03 4.62
CA GLY A 110 6.20 -2.31 5.06
C GLY A 110 5.80 -2.71 6.47
N GLN A 111 5.62 -1.74 7.37
CA GLN A 111 5.35 -2.01 8.78
C GLN A 111 4.03 -1.38 9.24
N GLY A 112 3.21 -2.15 9.94
CA GLY A 112 1.92 -1.72 10.47
C GLY A 112 1.76 -2.10 11.93
N SER A 113 1.18 -1.18 12.71
CA SER A 113 0.77 -1.44 14.09
C SER A 113 -0.72 -1.16 14.26
N GLY A 114 -1.40 -1.91 15.12
CA GLY A 114 -2.83 -1.77 15.31
C GLY A 114 -3.31 -2.38 16.62
N ASP A 115 -4.60 -2.23 16.86
CA ASP A 115 -5.30 -2.76 18.01
C ASP A 115 -6.56 -3.49 17.57
N GLY A 116 -7.06 -4.36 18.42
CA GLY A 116 -8.30 -5.06 18.15
C GLY A 116 -8.93 -5.61 19.40
N TYR A 117 -10.13 -6.14 19.23
CA TYR A 117 -10.86 -6.88 20.25
C TYR A 117 -11.12 -8.29 19.76
N PHE A 118 -11.08 -9.27 20.64
CA PHE A 118 -11.54 -10.63 20.35
C PHE A 118 -12.43 -11.12 21.47
N GLY A 119 -13.33 -12.05 21.16
CA GLY A 119 -14.14 -12.67 22.19
C GLY A 119 -15.00 -13.82 21.71
N THR A 120 -15.66 -14.43 22.68
CA THR A 120 -16.60 -15.52 22.50
C THR A 120 -17.87 -15.31 23.31
N ILE A 121 -18.99 -15.77 22.76
CA ILE A 121 -20.27 -15.92 23.46
C ILE A 121 -20.69 -17.39 23.37
N ALA A 122 -20.97 -17.96 24.54
CA ALA A 122 -21.30 -19.36 24.76
C ALA A 122 -20.26 -20.38 24.24
N GLY A 123 -19.04 -19.94 23.91
CA GLY A 123 -17.99 -20.81 23.36
C GLY A 123 -18.28 -21.28 21.94
N VAL A 124 -19.33 -20.76 21.31
CA VAL A 124 -19.78 -21.16 19.96
C VAL A 124 -19.66 -20.00 18.97
N ILE A 125 -19.89 -18.77 19.44
CA ILE A 125 -19.77 -17.58 18.63
C ILE A 125 -18.45 -16.94 18.95
N ASN A 126 -17.46 -17.12 18.09
CA ASN A 126 -16.17 -16.44 18.16
C ASN A 126 -16.17 -15.26 17.20
N GLY A 127 -15.43 -14.21 17.55
CA GLY A 127 -15.25 -13.07 16.68
C GLY A 127 -14.40 -11.99 17.31
N GLY A 128 -14.36 -10.84 16.64
CA GLY A 128 -13.46 -9.76 16.97
C GLY A 128 -13.26 -8.78 15.84
N THR A 129 -12.42 -7.78 16.07
CA THR A 129 -12.10 -6.72 15.14
C THR A 129 -10.60 -6.48 15.09
N LEU A 130 -10.12 -5.95 13.97
CA LEU A 130 -8.79 -5.40 13.82
C LEU A 130 -8.90 -3.98 13.27
N THR A 131 -8.14 -3.06 13.84
CA THR A 131 -8.01 -1.68 13.36
C THR A 131 -6.54 -1.27 13.39
N TRP A 132 -6.01 -0.93 12.22
CA TRP A 132 -4.65 -0.42 12.09
C TRP A 132 -4.55 1.04 12.52
N ASN A 133 -3.37 1.43 12.97
CA ASN A 133 -3.04 2.82 13.24
C ASN A 133 -2.80 3.56 11.91
N GLU A 134 -3.65 4.54 11.61
CA GLU A 134 -3.57 5.39 10.41
C GLU A 134 -2.27 6.21 10.33
N SER A 135 -1.50 6.31 11.41
CA SER A 135 -0.19 6.97 11.36
C SER A 135 0.93 6.09 10.82
N THR A 136 0.72 4.78 10.71
CA THR A 136 1.73 3.81 10.22
C THR A 136 1.44 3.27 8.83
N LEU A 137 0.19 3.38 8.35
CA LEU A 137 -0.24 2.84 7.06
C LEU A 137 -1.14 3.85 6.32
N PRO A 138 -1.11 3.88 4.98
CA PRO A 138 -0.18 3.14 4.11
C PRO A 138 1.28 3.64 4.24
N ASP A 139 2.24 2.75 4.06
CA ASP A 139 3.67 3.06 4.08
C ASP A 139 4.18 3.31 2.66
N TYR A 140 4.91 4.40 2.45
CA TYR A 140 5.29 4.89 1.12
C TYR A 140 6.80 4.85 0.90
N PHE A 141 7.19 4.31 -0.25
CA PHE A 141 8.57 4.14 -0.68
C PHE A 141 8.79 4.84 -2.02
N THR A 142 9.91 5.55 -2.17
CA THR A 142 10.36 6.05 -3.47
C THR A 142 11.48 5.14 -3.97
N LEU A 143 11.23 4.44 -5.07
CA LEU A 143 12.19 3.53 -5.68
C LEU A 143 13.31 4.29 -6.42
N ALA A 144 14.37 3.57 -6.80
CA ALA A 144 15.54 4.16 -7.45
C ALA A 144 15.24 4.82 -8.82
N ASP A 145 14.15 4.42 -9.47
CA ASP A 145 13.65 4.99 -10.73
C ASP A 145 12.70 6.19 -10.51
N GLY A 146 12.43 6.57 -9.27
CA GLY A 146 11.51 7.64 -8.89
C GLY A 146 10.05 7.23 -8.83
N THR A 147 9.74 5.94 -9.01
CA THR A 147 8.38 5.40 -8.84
C THR A 147 7.98 5.44 -7.38
N LEU A 148 6.75 5.90 -7.09
CA LEU A 148 6.16 5.86 -5.76
C LEU A 148 5.43 4.53 -5.58
N PHE A 149 5.84 3.77 -4.58
CA PHE A 149 5.29 2.46 -4.23
C PHE A 149 4.73 2.50 -2.81
N SER A 150 3.63 1.80 -2.52
CA SER A 150 3.11 1.73 -1.15
C SER A 150 2.68 0.34 -0.74
N ILE A 151 2.80 0.08 0.56
CA ILE A 151 2.32 -1.12 1.23
C ILE A 151 1.23 -0.70 2.21
N ASP A 152 0.06 -1.32 2.12
CA ASP A 152 -1.05 -1.14 3.06
C ASP A 152 -1.56 -2.49 3.57
N PHE A 153 -2.22 -2.50 4.71
CA PHE A 153 -2.87 -3.69 5.26
C PHE A 153 -4.37 -3.50 5.37
N GLU A 154 -5.11 -4.56 5.08
CA GLU A 154 -6.56 -4.56 5.18
C GLU A 154 -7.03 -4.20 6.59
N SER A 155 -7.80 -3.12 6.67
CA SER A 155 -8.40 -2.61 7.90
C SER A 155 -9.87 -2.98 8.01
N GLY A 156 -10.43 -2.88 9.22
CA GLY A 156 -11.85 -3.14 9.45
C GLY A 156 -12.24 -4.62 9.37
N ILE A 157 -11.26 -5.52 9.50
CA ILE A 157 -11.52 -6.96 9.47
C ILE A 157 -12.36 -7.33 10.68
N ALA A 158 -13.56 -7.83 10.40
CA ALA A 158 -14.37 -8.53 11.38
C ALA A 158 -14.01 -10.01 11.33
N LEU A 159 -13.52 -10.54 12.44
CA LEU A 159 -13.49 -11.99 12.67
C LEU A 159 -14.97 -12.40 12.79
N GLY A 160 -15.54 -12.87 11.68
CA GLY A 160 -16.97 -13.18 11.55
C GLY A 160 -17.40 -14.35 12.42
N LEU A 161 -18.56 -14.95 12.14
CA LEU A 161 -18.99 -16.20 12.77
C LEU A 161 -18.08 -17.34 12.29
N GLY A 162 -16.91 -17.45 12.91
CA GLY A 162 -15.83 -18.32 12.52
C GLY A 162 -14.60 -18.08 13.39
N GLU A 163 -13.72 -19.07 13.43
CA GLU A 163 -12.52 -18.99 14.26
C GLU A 163 -11.41 -18.21 13.56
N THR A 164 -11.41 -18.10 12.23
CA THR A 164 -10.28 -17.57 11.47
C THR A 164 -10.72 -16.49 10.48
N ALA A 165 -9.94 -15.40 10.36
CA ALA A 165 -9.99 -14.46 9.25
C ALA A 165 -8.61 -14.29 8.62
N THR A 166 -8.58 -14.16 7.29
CA THR A 166 -7.37 -13.80 6.55
C THR A 166 -7.29 -12.28 6.47
N VAL A 167 -6.09 -11.74 6.71
CA VAL A 167 -5.73 -10.34 6.52
C VAL A 167 -4.96 -10.24 5.21
N HIS A 168 -5.39 -9.33 4.35
CA HIS A 168 -4.69 -9.05 3.09
C HIS A 168 -3.71 -7.89 3.26
N ALA A 169 -2.62 -7.93 2.49
CA ALA A 169 -1.77 -6.78 2.23
C ALA A 169 -2.00 -6.28 0.80
N TYR A 170 -1.96 -4.96 0.62
CA TYR A 170 -2.10 -4.29 -0.66
C TYR A 170 -0.76 -3.67 -1.04
N LEU A 171 -0.27 -4.03 -2.22
CA LEU A 171 0.89 -3.39 -2.84
C LEU A 171 0.39 -2.49 -3.95
N GLU A 172 0.72 -1.21 -3.94
CA GLU A 172 0.25 -0.26 -4.95
C GLU A 172 1.42 0.45 -5.64
N ASN A 173 1.36 0.51 -6.97
CA ASN A 173 2.29 1.27 -7.80
C ASN A 173 1.62 2.59 -8.20
N HIS A 174 2.02 3.70 -7.59
CA HIS A 174 1.51 5.04 -7.91
C HIS A 174 2.19 5.67 -9.14
N GLY A 175 3.11 4.95 -9.77
CA GLY A 175 3.86 5.43 -10.91
C GLY A 175 4.95 6.43 -10.56
N VAL A 176 5.63 6.90 -11.60
CA VAL A 176 6.53 8.04 -11.46
C VAL A 176 5.65 9.28 -11.38
N ALA A 177 5.66 9.96 -10.23
CA ALA A 177 4.98 11.23 -10.08
C ALA A 177 5.34 12.13 -11.28
N PRO A 178 4.37 12.66 -12.05
CA PRO A 178 4.66 13.46 -13.22
C PRO A 178 5.52 14.65 -12.79
N VAL A 179 6.83 14.54 -12.98
CA VAL A 179 7.72 15.67 -12.80
C VAL A 179 7.26 16.66 -13.84
N PRO A 180 6.79 17.87 -13.47
CA PRO A 180 6.40 18.86 -14.46
C PRO A 180 7.61 19.02 -15.38
N GLU A 181 7.47 18.54 -16.63
CA GLU A 181 8.53 18.70 -17.62
C GLU A 181 8.96 20.15 -17.52
N PRO A 182 10.26 20.45 -17.29
CA PRO A 182 10.65 21.73 -16.78
C PRO A 182 9.99 22.77 -17.67
N ALA A 183 9.08 23.58 -17.13
CA ALA A 183 8.46 24.66 -17.91
C ALA A 183 9.57 25.53 -18.51
N THR A 184 10.77 25.47 -17.94
CA THR A 184 12.07 25.82 -18.48
C THR A 184 12.36 25.37 -19.90
N MET A 185 12.08 24.16 -20.38
CA MET A 185 12.30 23.77 -21.78
C MET A 185 11.36 24.52 -22.73
N LEU A 186 10.08 24.65 -22.35
CA LEU A 186 9.12 25.44 -23.11
C LEU A 186 9.45 26.93 -23.03
N LEU A 187 9.89 27.42 -21.87
CA LEU A 187 10.33 28.80 -21.62
C LEU A 187 11.63 29.13 -22.35
N LEU A 188 12.59 28.19 -22.42
CA LEU A 188 13.84 28.33 -23.15
C LEU A 188 13.55 28.32 -24.65
N GLY A 189 12.69 27.40 -25.11
CA GLY A 189 12.24 27.33 -26.50
C GLY A 189 11.51 28.61 -26.94
N THR A 190 10.49 29.03 -26.19
CA THR A 190 9.73 30.25 -26.48
C THR A 190 10.56 31.52 -26.27
N GLY A 191 11.45 31.54 -25.28
CA GLY A 191 12.39 32.62 -25.00
C GLY A 191 13.39 32.82 -26.14
N LEU A 192 13.98 31.74 -26.67
CA LEU A 192 14.89 31.77 -27.82
C LEU A 192 14.17 32.21 -29.11
N VAL A 193 12.96 31.71 -29.35
CA VAL A 193 12.14 32.14 -30.50
C VAL A 193 11.79 33.62 -30.38
N GLY A 194 11.41 34.09 -29.19
CA GLY A 194 11.16 35.51 -28.90
C GLY A 194 12.39 36.38 -29.17
N LEU A 195 13.58 35.93 -28.75
CA LEU A 195 14.86 36.60 -29.02
C LEU A 195 15.22 36.64 -30.51
N ALA A 196 14.99 35.55 -31.25
CA ALA A 196 15.24 35.47 -32.68
C ALA A 196 14.31 36.38 -33.51
N ILE A 197 13.04 36.50 -33.12
CA ILE A 197 12.08 37.42 -33.75
C ILE A 197 12.43 38.88 -33.38
N GLY A 198 12.76 39.13 -32.11
CA GLY A 198 13.16 40.44 -31.61
C GLY A 198 14.43 40.98 -32.28
N SER A 199 15.44 40.13 -32.52
CA SER A 199 16.70 40.52 -33.14
C SER A 199 16.55 40.92 -34.62
N ARG A 200 15.65 40.28 -35.38
CA ARG A 200 15.39 40.64 -36.79
C ARG A 200 14.75 42.02 -36.96
N LYS A 201 13.87 42.46 -36.05
CA LYS A 201 13.25 43.81 -36.14
C LYS A 201 14.26 44.95 -35.97
N LYS A 202 15.40 44.69 -35.30
CA LYS A 202 16.45 45.70 -35.09
C LYS A 202 17.38 45.85 -36.31
N PHE A 203 17.48 44.83 -37.16
CA PHE A 203 18.33 44.84 -38.36
C PHE A 203 17.64 45.42 -39.62
N PHE A 204 16.31 45.45 -39.67
CA PHE A 204 15.55 46.02 -40.79
C PHE A 204 15.15 47.51 -40.62
N LYS A 205 15.68 48.20 -39.59
CA LYS A 205 15.65 49.67 -39.52
C LYS A 205 16.98 50.23 -40.05
N LYS A 206 17.14 50.23 -41.36
CA LYS A 206 18.07 51.10 -42.09
C LYS A 206 17.47 51.42 -43.45
#